data_AF-A0A1G1LMN3-F1
#
_entry.id   AF-A0A1G1LMN3-F1
#
_cell.length_a   1.000
_cell.length_b   1.000
_cell.length_c   1.000
_cell.angle_alpha   90.00
_cell.angle_beta   90.00
_cell.angle_gamma   90.00
#
_symmetry.space_group_name_H-M   'P 1'
#
loop_
_entity.id
_entity.type
_entity.pdbx_description
1 polymer ?
#
loop_
_entity_poly.entity_id
_entity_poly.type
_entity_poly.pdbx_seq_one_letter_code
_entity_poly.pdbx_strand_id
1 'polypeptide(L)'
;MNSKLRWISWIGMIGFISCLVLEPLVFAQEKEAETTQETEATPESAGNRMLKRASHGISNMVYGPLEIPYQMKAEIKRSDPVRGFFPGLVKGVGWSIARNAVGLFEVLTFFREDEPVLPEFDTEWLYA
;
A
#
# COMPACT_ATOMS: atom_id res chain seq x y z
N MET A 1 -8.26 36.94 20.32
CA MET A 1 -8.51 35.78 19.42
C MET A 1 -8.46 34.51 20.25
N ASN A 2 -9.61 33.85 20.45
CA ASN A 2 -9.78 32.84 21.51
C ASN A 2 -9.09 31.51 21.17
N SER A 3 -8.13 31.12 22.02
CA SER A 3 -7.36 29.87 21.92
C SER A 3 -8.24 28.61 21.86
N LYS A 4 -9.44 28.66 22.42
CA LYS A 4 -10.42 27.56 22.40
C LYS A 4 -10.96 27.25 20.99
N LEU A 5 -11.05 28.25 20.11
CA LEU A 5 -11.57 28.06 18.74
C LEU A 5 -10.55 27.38 17.82
N ARG A 6 -9.24 27.59 18.09
CA ARG A 6 -8.14 26.91 17.36
C ARG A 6 -8.07 25.42 17.67
N TRP A 7 -8.34 25.04 18.93
CA TRP A 7 -8.34 23.64 19.37
C TRP A 7 -9.48 22.81 18.78
N ILE A 8 -10.68 23.40 18.69
CA ILE A 8 -11.86 22.76 18.08
C ILE A 8 -11.63 22.49 16.58
N SER A 9 -10.96 23.41 15.88
CA SER A 9 -10.59 23.23 14.48
C SER A 9 -9.56 22.11 14.27
N TRP A 10 -8.63 21.91 15.20
CA TRP A 10 -7.61 20.86 15.09
C TRP A 10 -8.17 19.46 15.34
N ILE A 11 -9.10 19.31 16.30
CA ILE A 11 -9.78 18.04 16.57
C ILE A 11 -10.65 17.63 15.38
N GLY A 12 -11.35 18.59 14.76
CA GLY A 12 -12.12 18.34 13.54
C GLY A 12 -11.24 17.92 12.35
N MET A 13 -10.06 18.53 12.21
CA MET A 13 -9.13 18.20 11.13
C MET A 13 -8.46 16.82 11.33
N ILE A 14 -8.11 16.47 12.56
CA ILE A 14 -7.56 15.13 12.90
C ILE A 14 -8.63 14.05 12.71
N GLY A 15 -9.88 14.30 13.11
CA GLY A 15 -11.01 13.39 12.87
C GLY A 15 -11.30 13.20 11.38
N PHE A 16 -11.21 14.27 10.58
CA PHE A 16 -11.42 14.20 9.14
C PHE A 16 -10.29 13.47 8.40
N ILE A 17 -9.04 13.65 8.83
CA ILE A 17 -7.88 12.89 8.34
C ILE A 17 -7.99 11.42 8.76
N SER A 18 -8.45 11.13 9.97
CA SER A 18 -8.71 9.76 10.44
C SER A 18 -9.79 9.06 9.60
N CYS A 19 -10.86 9.78 9.22
CA CYS A 19 -11.94 9.22 8.41
C CYS A 19 -11.49 8.88 6.98
N LEU A 20 -10.59 9.68 6.40
CA LEU A 20 -10.03 9.46 5.05
C LEU A 20 -9.04 8.28 4.96
N VAL A 21 -8.53 7.80 6.09
CA VAL A 21 -7.51 6.72 6.14
C VAL A 21 -8.14 5.36 6.45
N LEU A 22 -9.35 5.31 7.04
CA LEU A 22 -9.97 4.08 7.52
C LEU A 22 -10.83 3.34 6.49
N GLU A 23 -11.20 3.96 5.37
CA GLU A 23 -12.16 3.38 4.41
C GLU A 23 -11.60 2.35 3.40
N PRO A 24 -10.30 2.28 3.02
CA PRO A 24 -9.88 1.29 2.03
C PRO A 24 -9.60 -0.10 2.61
N LEU A 25 -9.50 -0.27 3.93
CA LEU A 25 -9.11 -1.56 4.51
C LEU A 25 -10.22 -2.63 4.43
N VAL A 26 -11.48 -2.21 4.31
CA VAL A 26 -12.64 -3.13 4.27
C VAL A 26 -13.05 -3.50 2.84
N PHE A 27 -12.79 -2.63 1.85
CA PHE A 27 -13.19 -2.86 0.46
C PHE A 27 -12.17 -3.62 -0.40
N ALA A 28 -10.94 -3.82 0.09
CA ALA A 28 -9.90 -4.55 -0.66
C ALA A 28 -9.96 -6.08 -0.48
N GLN A 29 -10.64 -6.59 0.55
CA GLN A 29 -10.73 -8.03 0.85
C GLN A 29 -11.62 -8.83 -0.12
N GLU A 30 -12.49 -8.19 -0.91
CA GLU A 30 -13.47 -8.91 -1.74
C GLU A 30 -12.96 -9.21 -3.17
N LYS A 31 -11.82 -8.66 -3.60
CA LYS A 31 -11.36 -8.74 -5.00
C LYS A 31 -10.14 -9.62 -5.26
N GLU A 32 -9.72 -10.45 -4.31
CA GLU A 32 -8.69 -11.48 -4.51
C GLU A 32 -9.33 -12.86 -4.69
N ALA A 33 -10.23 -12.97 -5.66
CA ALA A 33 -10.41 -14.22 -6.38
C ALA A 33 -9.58 -14.09 -7.65
N GLU A 34 -8.60 -15.00 -7.78
CA GLU A 34 -7.99 -15.42 -9.04
C GLU A 34 -6.82 -14.58 -9.57
N THR A 35 -5.63 -14.85 -9.02
CA THR A 35 -4.49 -15.32 -9.83
C THR A 35 -3.60 -16.16 -8.92
N THR A 36 -4.07 -17.37 -8.66
CA THR A 36 -3.19 -18.46 -8.21
C THR A 36 -2.31 -18.81 -9.40
N GLN A 37 -1.05 -18.36 -9.39
CA GLN A 37 -0.04 -19.02 -10.21
C GLN A 37 0.15 -20.43 -9.65
N GLU A 38 -0.52 -21.38 -10.29
CA GLU A 38 -0.37 -22.81 -10.11
C GLU A 38 1.02 -23.22 -10.63
N THR A 39 2.06 -22.98 -9.83
CA THR A 39 3.35 -23.63 -10.02
C THR A 39 3.27 -24.98 -9.34
N GLU A 40 3.37 -26.04 -10.14
CA GLU A 40 3.35 -27.44 -9.73
C GLU A 40 4.09 -27.67 -8.41
N ALA A 41 3.40 -28.34 -7.48
CA ALA A 41 3.82 -28.62 -6.11
C ALA A 41 5.06 -29.51 -6.05
N THR A 42 6.21 -28.94 -6.36
CA THR A 42 7.51 -29.44 -5.89
C THR A 42 7.64 -28.90 -4.46
N PRO A 43 7.96 -29.72 -3.44
CA PRO A 43 8.13 -29.22 -2.09
C PRO A 43 9.25 -28.17 -2.09
N GLU A 44 8.88 -26.89 -2.08
CA GLU A 44 9.85 -25.81 -2.02
C GLU A 44 10.69 -26.02 -0.77
N SER A 45 12.01 -25.95 -0.93
CA SER A 45 12.91 -25.96 0.22
C SER A 45 12.61 -24.73 1.09
N ALA A 46 12.81 -24.85 2.41
CA ALA A 46 12.64 -23.71 3.32
C ALA A 46 13.45 -22.49 2.87
N GLY A 47 14.62 -22.70 2.26
CA GLY A 47 15.44 -21.64 1.67
C GLY A 47 14.75 -20.90 0.51
N ASN A 48 13.97 -21.58 -0.33
CA ASN A 48 13.25 -20.92 -1.43
C ASN A 48 12.14 -20.01 -0.91
N ARG A 49 11.40 -20.47 0.12
CA ARG A 49 10.37 -19.66 0.79
C ARG A 49 10.95 -18.42 1.45
N MET A 50 12.08 -18.56 2.15
CA MET A 50 12.79 -17.44 2.78
C MET A 50 13.28 -16.42 1.74
N LEU A 51 13.86 -16.91 0.63
CA LEU A 51 14.32 -16.06 -0.47
C LEU A 51 13.16 -15.33 -1.15
N LYS A 52 12.04 -16.01 -1.38
CA LYS A 52 10.81 -15.42 -1.93
C LYS A 52 10.27 -14.31 -1.03
N ARG A 53 10.27 -14.51 0.28
CA ARG A 53 9.85 -13.47 1.24
C ARG A 53 10.79 -12.27 1.23
N ALA A 54 12.10 -12.51 1.22
CA ALA A 54 13.09 -11.44 1.13
C ALA A 54 12.96 -10.66 -0.20
N SER A 55 12.75 -11.35 -1.32
CA SER A 55 12.54 -10.68 -2.61
C SER A 55 11.25 -9.89 -2.65
N HIS A 56 10.16 -10.41 -2.06
CA HIS A 56 8.90 -9.64 -1.90
C HIS A 56 9.13 -8.38 -1.08
N GLY A 57 9.81 -8.47 0.06
CA GLY A 57 10.07 -7.32 0.91
C GLY A 57 10.94 -6.27 0.24
N ILE A 58 11.99 -6.69 -0.49
CA ILE A 58 12.82 -5.80 -1.31
C ILE A 58 11.97 -5.14 -2.41
N SER A 59 11.14 -5.91 -3.11
CA SER A 59 10.23 -5.37 -4.13
C SER A 59 9.29 -4.31 -3.54
N ASN A 60 8.70 -4.55 -2.38
CA ASN A 60 7.85 -3.57 -1.69
C ASN A 60 8.60 -2.28 -1.35
N MET A 61 9.88 -2.35 -0.96
CA MET A 61 10.70 -1.16 -0.73
C MET A 61 11.05 -0.41 -2.02
N VAL A 62 11.39 -1.14 -3.10
CA VAL A 62 11.77 -0.56 -4.40
C VAL A 62 10.58 0.07 -5.10
N TYR A 63 9.43 -0.59 -5.08
CA TYR A 63 8.21 -0.13 -5.74
C TYR A 63 7.36 0.80 -4.86
N GLY A 64 7.61 0.87 -3.55
CA GLY A 64 6.90 1.76 -2.64
C GLY A 64 6.77 3.22 -3.15
N PRO A 65 7.82 3.87 -3.67
CA PRO A 65 7.72 5.22 -4.24
C PRO A 65 6.80 5.32 -5.46
N LEU A 66 6.60 4.24 -6.22
CA LEU A 66 5.74 4.21 -7.40
C LEU A 66 4.24 4.19 -7.05
N GLU A 67 3.88 3.97 -5.78
CA GLU A 67 2.51 4.19 -5.29
C GLU A 67 2.06 5.64 -5.42
N ILE A 68 3.00 6.58 -5.33
CA ILE A 68 2.69 8.01 -5.41
C ILE A 68 2.09 8.36 -6.79
N PRO A 69 2.78 8.12 -7.92
CA PRO A 69 2.20 8.38 -9.22
C PRO A 69 1.00 7.48 -9.55
N TYR A 70 0.98 6.23 -9.07
CA TYR A 70 -0.14 5.32 -9.28
C TYR A 70 -1.45 5.87 -8.68
N GLN A 71 -1.44 6.19 -7.39
CA GLN A 71 -2.62 6.71 -6.69
C GLN A 71 -3.02 8.10 -7.20
N MET A 72 -2.06 8.92 -7.63
CA MET A 72 -2.33 10.18 -8.31
C MET A 72 -3.04 9.97 -9.66
N LYS A 73 -2.55 9.07 -10.53
CA LYS A 73 -3.19 8.75 -11.82
C LYS A 73 -4.61 8.21 -11.60
N ALA A 74 -4.80 7.35 -10.60
CA ALA A 74 -6.10 6.77 -10.26
C ALA A 74 -7.10 7.84 -9.79
N GLU A 75 -6.70 8.73 -8.88
CA GLU A 75 -7.58 9.75 -8.31
C GLU A 75 -7.88 10.90 -9.31
N ILE A 76 -6.92 11.25 -10.17
CA ILE A 76 -7.11 12.19 -11.29
C ILE A 76 -8.14 11.65 -12.28
N LYS A 77 -8.05 10.36 -12.65
CA LYS A 77 -9.04 9.70 -13.52
C LYS A 77 -10.44 9.68 -12.91
N ARG A 78 -10.55 9.65 -11.58
CA ARG A 78 -11.82 9.59 -10.85
C ARG A 78 -12.54 10.94 -10.71
N SER A 79 -11.81 12.05 -10.58
CA SER A 79 -12.34 13.28 -9.97
C SER A 79 -12.01 14.60 -10.65
N ASP A 80 -11.19 14.61 -11.70
CA ASP A 80 -10.54 15.77 -12.36
C ASP A 80 -9.10 16.06 -11.85
N PRO A 81 -8.19 16.56 -12.71
CA PRO A 81 -6.77 16.77 -12.39
C PRO A 81 -6.53 17.65 -11.16
N VAL A 82 -7.34 18.70 -10.97
CA VAL A 82 -7.15 19.69 -9.89
C VAL A 82 -7.68 19.18 -8.56
N ARG A 83 -8.78 18.42 -8.57
CA ARG A 83 -9.41 17.88 -7.36
C ARG A 83 -8.81 16.55 -6.94
N GLY A 84 -8.28 15.76 -7.88
CA GLY A 84 -7.68 14.46 -7.64
C GLY A 84 -6.20 14.49 -7.23
N PHE A 85 -5.48 15.58 -7.50
CA PHE A 85 -4.04 15.67 -7.23
C PHE A 85 -3.67 15.51 -5.75
N PHE A 86 -4.24 16.35 -4.88
CA PHE A 86 -3.97 16.30 -3.44
C PHE A 86 -4.41 15.00 -2.76
N PRO A 87 -5.66 14.50 -2.95
CA PRO A 87 -6.06 13.23 -2.36
C PRO A 87 -5.24 12.06 -2.92
N GLY A 88 -4.89 12.07 -4.21
CA GLY A 88 -4.03 11.06 -4.82
C GLY A 88 -2.61 11.07 -4.25
N LEU A 89 -2.04 12.25 -4.01
CA LEU A 89 -0.72 12.41 -3.39
C LEU A 89 -0.70 11.89 -1.95
N VAL A 90 -1.71 12.25 -1.14
CA VAL A 90 -1.80 11.80 0.26
C VAL A 90 -1.96 10.28 0.34
N LYS A 91 -2.85 9.70 -0.49
CA LYS A 91 -3.02 8.24 -0.57
C LYS A 91 -1.74 7.57 -1.04
N GLY A 92 -1.10 8.11 -2.08
CA GLY A 92 0.15 7.58 -2.63
C GLY A 92 1.29 7.57 -1.61
N VAL A 93 1.45 8.65 -0.83
CA VAL A 93 2.44 8.71 0.26
C VAL A 93 2.10 7.71 1.36
N GLY A 94 0.82 7.58 1.75
CA GLY A 94 0.39 6.60 2.74
C GLY A 94 0.72 5.16 2.32
N TRP A 95 0.36 4.79 1.09
CA TRP A 95 0.66 3.49 0.50
C TRP A 95 2.17 3.26 0.34
N SER A 96 2.93 4.29 -0.04
CA SER A 96 4.39 4.23 -0.16
C SER A 96 5.06 3.90 1.18
N ILE A 97 4.62 4.56 2.27
CA ILE A 97 5.11 4.30 3.62
C ILE A 97 4.71 2.89 4.08
N ALA A 98 3.47 2.48 3.85
CA ALA A 98 2.98 1.15 4.21
C ALA A 98 3.80 0.05 3.52
N ARG A 99 4.03 0.16 2.20
CA ARG A 99 4.86 -0.80 1.45
C ARG A 99 6.30 -0.82 1.94
N ASN A 100 6.90 0.32 2.22
CA ASN A 100 8.27 0.35 2.76
C ASN A 100 8.36 -0.27 4.17
N ALA A 101 7.38 -0.01 5.03
CA ALA A 101 7.35 -0.56 6.38
C ALA A 101 7.15 -2.09 6.36
N VAL A 102 6.21 -2.57 5.54
CA VAL A 102 5.97 -4.01 5.35
C VAL A 102 7.16 -4.68 4.67
N GLY A 103 7.74 -4.06 3.64
CA GLY A 103 8.89 -4.61 2.94
C GLY A 103 10.11 -4.74 3.85
N LEU A 104 10.37 -3.72 4.69
CA LEU A 104 11.41 -3.80 5.71
C LEU A 104 11.10 -4.89 6.74
N PHE A 105 9.85 -5.02 7.17
CA PHE A 105 9.43 -6.08 8.08
C PHE A 105 9.67 -7.47 7.48
N GLU A 106 9.25 -7.71 6.24
CA GLU A 106 9.43 -8.98 5.52
C GLU A 106 10.91 -9.34 5.30
N VAL A 107 11.75 -8.35 4.99
CA VAL A 107 13.21 -8.53 4.89
C VAL A 107 13.82 -8.86 6.25
N LEU A 108 13.35 -8.25 7.34
CA LEU A 108 13.87 -8.53 8.68
C LEU A 108 13.37 -9.86 9.22
N THR A 109 12.15 -10.28 8.87
CA THR A 109 11.53 -11.53 9.31
C THR A 109 11.60 -12.62 8.24
N PHE A 110 12.50 -12.51 7.27
CA PHE A 110 12.61 -13.45 6.14
C PHE A 110 12.81 -14.91 6.56
N PHE A 111 13.35 -15.14 7.77
CA PHE A 111 13.55 -16.46 8.36
C PHE A 111 12.25 -17.12 8.86
N ARG A 112 11.13 -16.38 8.93
CA ARG A 112 9.80 -16.97 9.17
C ARG A 112 9.12 -17.31 7.85
N GLU A 113 8.55 -18.51 7.81
CA GLU A 113 7.72 -19.01 6.71
C GLU A 113 6.29 -18.46 6.79
N ASP A 114 6.11 -17.14 6.93
CA ASP A 114 4.78 -16.53 6.82
C ASP A 114 4.54 -16.03 5.40
N GLU A 115 3.27 -16.03 5.01
CA GLU A 115 2.80 -15.46 3.75
C GLU A 115 3.10 -13.95 3.66
N PRO A 116 3.29 -13.41 2.44
CA PRO A 116 3.51 -11.98 2.25
C PRO A 116 2.32 -11.18 2.78
N VAL A 117 2.61 -10.08 3.48
CA VAL A 117 1.61 -9.26 4.16
C VAL A 117 0.87 -8.34 3.19
N LEU A 118 1.57 -7.90 2.14
CA LEU A 118 1.00 -7.11 1.06
C LEU A 118 1.10 -7.88 -0.26
N PRO A 119 0.11 -7.71 -1.16
CA PRO A 119 0.21 -8.27 -2.51
C PRO A 119 1.41 -7.69 -3.25
N GLU A 120 1.77 -8.27 -4.39
CA GLU A 120 2.80 -7.69 -5.25
C GLU A 120 2.37 -6.31 -5.77
N PHE A 121 3.34 -5.47 -6.11
CA PHE A 121 3.04 -4.16 -6.68
C PHE A 121 2.54 -4.33 -8.12
N ASP A 122 1.37 -3.78 -8.42
CA ASP A 122 0.82 -3.74 -9.78
C ASP A 122 1.76 -2.90 -10.65
N THR A 123 2.44 -3.52 -11.61
CA THR A 123 3.31 -2.85 -12.58
C THR A 123 2.64 -2.67 -13.94
N GLU A 124 1.44 -3.20 -14.16
CA GLU A 124 0.76 -3.16 -15.45
C GLU A 124 0.45 -1.74 -15.88
N TRP A 125 0.15 -0.86 -14.92
CA TRP A 125 -0.12 0.55 -15.18
C TRP A 125 1.08 1.34 -15.76
N LEU A 126 2.31 0.80 -15.67
CA LEU A 126 3.52 1.37 -16.29
C LEU A 126 3.53 1.17 -17.81
N TYR A 127 2.84 0.14 -18.30
CA TYR A 127 2.77 -0.22 -19.72
C TYR A 127 1.43 0.17 -20.37
N ALA A 128 0.50 0.76 -19.59
CA ALA A 128 -0.84 1.16 -19.99
C ALA A 128 -1.02 2.68 -20.16
#